data_AF-T0RFC1-F1
#
_entry.id   AF-T0RFC1-F1
#
_cell.length_a   1.000
_cell.length_b   1.000
_cell.length_c   1.000
_cell.angle_alpha   90.00
_cell.angle_beta   90.00
_cell.angle_gamma   90.00
#
_symmetry.space_group_name_H-M   'P 1'
#
loop_
_entity.id
_entity.type
_entity.pdbx_description
1 polymer ?
#
loop_
_entity_poly.entity_id
_entity_poly.type
_entity_poly.pdbx_seq_one_letter_code
_entity_poly.pdbx_strand_id
1 'polypeptide(L)'
;MKTLIINLLLIFSATAIAGGDFGGGPKIIELSRQDFSVKPLDLELSEDQKNINLIVVYKKVDKEFNPFHSEEETKKLQIGKYTTIKIPYDKTLFSDEVVERLEDRKKFFLFRKKEKKLAQDNFMIEEVTDQLNRNPQKRYYEIIKKH
;
A
#
# COMPACT_ATOMS: atom_id res chain seq x y z
N MET A 1 46.91 7.20 -38.34
CA MET A 1 47.02 6.60 -36.99
C MET A 1 45.63 6.18 -36.52
N LYS A 2 45.45 4.87 -36.29
CA LYS A 2 44.61 4.15 -35.30
C LYS A 2 43.16 4.65 -35.09
N THR A 3 42.18 4.03 -35.78
CA THR A 3 41.32 2.91 -35.33
C THR A 3 40.21 3.26 -34.32
N LEU A 4 38.99 3.13 -34.83
CA LEU A 4 37.71 2.73 -34.24
C LEU A 4 37.73 2.04 -32.87
N ILE A 5 36.74 2.45 -32.05
CA ILE A 5 35.86 1.65 -31.18
C ILE A 5 36.55 0.60 -30.29
N ILE A 6 36.63 0.89 -28.99
CA ILE A 6 36.21 0.00 -27.90
C ILE A 6 35.66 0.92 -26.80
N ASN A 7 34.34 1.12 -26.74
CA ASN A 7 33.39 0.35 -25.94
C ASN A 7 33.69 0.33 -24.43
N LEU A 8 32.98 1.22 -23.71
CA LEU A 8 31.85 0.80 -22.88
C LEU A 8 32.11 -0.26 -21.79
N LEU A 9 33.28 -0.26 -21.15
CA LEU A 9 33.61 -1.25 -20.12
C LEU A 9 34.18 -0.64 -18.82
N LEU A 10 33.64 0.49 -18.36
CA LEU A 10 34.09 1.13 -17.10
C LEU A 10 32.96 1.68 -16.21
N ILE A 11 31.73 1.17 -16.35
CA ILE A 11 30.62 1.47 -15.40
C ILE A 11 30.23 0.25 -14.55
N PHE A 12 30.94 -0.88 -14.68
CA PHE A 12 30.75 -2.04 -13.81
C PHE A 12 31.66 -1.95 -12.58
N SER A 13 31.25 -1.18 -11.59
CA SER A 13 31.71 -1.37 -10.22
C SER A 13 30.60 -1.00 -9.24
N ALA A 14 29.67 -1.96 -9.13
CA ALA A 14 29.10 -2.45 -7.88
C ALA A 14 28.56 -1.40 -6.90
N THR A 15 27.41 -0.81 -7.21
CA THR A 15 26.39 -0.66 -6.17
C THR A 15 25.74 -2.03 -5.99
N ALA A 16 26.06 -2.68 -4.88
CA ALA A 16 25.37 -3.87 -4.42
C ALA A 16 23.89 -3.54 -4.22
N ILE A 17 23.07 -3.77 -5.24
CA ILE A 17 21.61 -3.85 -5.12
C ILE A 17 21.34 -5.22 -4.49
N ALA A 18 21.48 -5.26 -3.17
CA ALA A 18 21.07 -6.40 -2.37
C ALA A 18 19.53 -6.43 -2.34
N GLY A 19 18.95 -7.36 -3.11
CA GLY A 19 17.62 -7.90 -2.85
C GLY A 19 16.43 -7.20 -3.52
N GLY A 20 16.21 -7.51 -4.80
CA GLY A 20 14.85 -7.73 -5.33
C GLY A 20 13.92 -6.52 -5.38
N ASP A 21 14.26 -5.52 -6.19
CA ASP A 21 13.38 -4.41 -6.59
C ASP A 21 12.33 -4.86 -7.64
N PHE A 22 11.81 -6.07 -7.50
CA PHE A 22 10.59 -6.50 -8.20
C PHE A 22 9.43 -6.10 -7.29
N GLY A 23 8.75 -4.99 -7.62
CA GLY A 23 7.80 -4.25 -6.76
C GLY A 23 6.57 -5.00 -6.22
N GLY A 24 6.55 -6.33 -6.24
CA GLY A 24 5.52 -7.22 -5.70
C GLY A 24 5.86 -7.90 -4.37
N GLY A 25 7.00 -7.59 -3.76
CA GLY A 25 7.32 -8.07 -2.41
C GLY A 25 6.36 -7.55 -1.33
N PRO A 26 6.32 -8.19 -0.15
CA PRO A 26 5.48 -7.76 0.94
C PRO A 26 5.83 -6.34 1.38
N LYS A 27 4.81 -5.54 1.70
CA LYS A 27 4.96 -4.15 2.14
C LYS A 27 4.61 -4.02 3.60
N ILE A 28 5.39 -3.24 4.35
CA ILE A 28 5.12 -2.96 5.76
C ILE A 28 4.40 -1.62 5.89
N ILE A 29 3.31 -1.59 6.64
CA ILE A 29 2.71 -0.35 7.13
C ILE A 29 2.87 -0.23 8.64
N GLU A 30 3.13 0.99 9.08
CA GLU A 30 3.25 1.35 10.50
C GLU A 30 2.00 2.11 10.92
N LEU A 31 1.33 1.65 11.97
CA LEU A 31 0.19 2.32 12.59
C LEU A 31 0.46 2.59 14.08
N SER A 32 -0.35 3.46 14.67
CA SER A 32 -0.33 3.62 16.13
C SER A 32 -0.76 2.31 16.80
N ARG A 33 -0.21 2.00 17.97
CA ARG A 33 -0.61 0.82 18.75
C ARG A 33 -2.09 0.80 19.11
N GLN A 34 -2.71 1.98 19.17
CA GLN A 34 -4.12 2.12 19.50
C GLN A 34 -5.02 1.88 18.28
N ASP A 35 -4.46 1.95 17.07
CA ASP A 35 -5.18 1.71 15.82
C ASP A 35 -5.46 0.21 15.65
N PHE A 36 -6.62 -0.10 15.04
CA PHE A 36 -7.10 -1.47 14.94
C PHE A 36 -8.01 -1.70 13.72
N SER A 37 -8.46 -2.94 13.52
CA SER A 37 -9.34 -3.35 12.41
C SER A 37 -8.76 -3.07 11.01
N VAL A 38 -7.47 -3.35 10.83
CA VAL A 38 -6.77 -3.18 9.55
C VAL A 38 -7.23 -4.25 8.55
N LYS A 39 -7.64 -3.83 7.35
CA LYS A 39 -8.09 -4.75 6.29
C LYS A 39 -7.99 -4.12 4.89
N PRO A 40 -7.85 -4.94 3.83
CA PRO A 40 -7.97 -4.46 2.47
C PRO A 40 -9.42 -3.98 2.24
N LEU A 41 -9.56 -2.79 1.65
CA LEU A 41 -10.85 -2.15 1.37
C LEU A 41 -11.16 -2.11 -0.12
N ASP A 42 -10.21 -1.74 -0.96
CA ASP A 42 -10.45 -1.51 -2.39
C ASP A 42 -9.15 -1.61 -3.18
N LEU A 43 -9.27 -1.83 -4.48
CA LEU A 43 -8.21 -1.62 -5.46
C LEU A 43 -8.66 -0.55 -6.45
N GLU A 44 -7.79 0.40 -6.72
CA GLU A 44 -8.07 1.47 -7.67
C GLU A 44 -6.87 1.76 -8.55
N LEU A 45 -7.14 1.96 -9.83
CA LEU A 45 -6.12 2.42 -10.78
C LEU A 45 -5.74 3.87 -10.44
N SER A 46 -4.45 4.17 -10.46
CA SER A 46 -3.96 5.53 -10.25
C SER A 46 -4.50 6.51 -11.31
N GLU A 47 -4.41 7.81 -11.02
CA GLU A 47 -4.88 8.84 -11.94
C GLU A 47 -4.14 8.77 -13.28
N ASP A 48 -2.81 8.57 -13.23
CA ASP A 48 -1.90 8.39 -14.37
C ASP A 48 -1.91 6.99 -14.98
N GLN A 49 -2.68 6.05 -14.40
CA GLN A 49 -2.85 4.66 -14.85
C GLN A 49 -1.58 3.80 -14.85
N LYS A 50 -0.51 4.25 -14.21
CA LYS A 50 0.74 3.51 -14.12
C LYS A 50 0.75 2.49 -12.98
N ASN A 51 -0.02 2.75 -11.92
CA ASN A 51 -0.01 1.96 -10.70
C ASN A 51 -1.43 1.51 -10.32
N ILE A 52 -1.50 0.40 -9.58
CA ILE A 52 -2.71 -0.02 -8.88
C ILE A 52 -2.51 0.28 -7.39
N ASN A 53 -3.41 1.07 -6.81
CA ASN A 53 -3.39 1.42 -5.40
C ASN A 53 -4.26 0.44 -4.61
N LEU A 54 -3.64 -0.29 -3.68
CA LEU A 54 -4.37 -0.97 -2.63
C LEU A 54 -4.80 0.05 -1.58
N ILE A 55 -6.10 0.08 -1.29
CA ILE A 55 -6.67 0.89 -0.23
C ILE A 55 -6.84 0.02 0.99
N VAL A 56 -6.07 0.31 2.02
CA VAL A 56 -6.18 -0.33 3.33
C VAL A 56 -7.02 0.56 4.22
N VAL A 57 -8.03 0.00 4.87
CA VAL A 57 -8.82 0.71 5.88
C VAL A 57 -8.44 0.25 7.27
N TYR A 58 -8.39 1.18 8.20
CA TYR A 58 -8.20 0.91 9.62
C TYR A 58 -9.05 1.88 10.45
N LYS A 59 -9.21 1.58 11.74
CA LYS A 59 -9.79 2.50 12.72
C LYS A 59 -8.66 3.23 13.42
N LYS A 60 -8.60 4.53 13.21
CA LYS A 60 -7.69 5.43 13.93
C LYS A 60 -8.27 5.76 15.29
N VAL A 61 -7.46 5.55 16.33
CA VAL A 61 -7.79 5.95 17.70
C VAL A 61 -6.82 7.01 18.16
N ASP A 62 -7.36 8.11 18.66
CA ASP A 62 -6.58 9.14 19.32
C ASP A 62 -7.16 9.36 20.72
N LYS A 63 -6.32 9.17 21.72
CA LYS A 63 -6.66 9.41 23.13
C LYS A 63 -6.16 10.75 23.63
N GLU A 64 -5.29 11.40 22.87
CA GLU A 64 -4.76 12.72 23.23
C GLU A 64 -5.74 13.81 22.80
N PHE A 65 -5.91 14.80 23.66
CA PHE A 65 -6.72 15.96 23.33
C PHE A 65 -5.98 16.79 22.28
N ASN A 66 -6.59 16.95 21.11
CA ASN A 66 -6.07 17.81 20.05
C ASN A 66 -6.97 19.06 19.94
N PRO A 67 -6.46 20.27 20.24
CA PRO A 67 -7.26 21.50 20.22
C PRO A 67 -7.72 21.91 18.82
N PHE A 68 -7.19 21.28 17.77
CA PHE A 68 -7.60 21.52 16.38
C PHE A 68 -8.75 20.61 15.92
N HIS A 69 -9.12 19.59 16.70
CA HIS A 69 -10.28 18.75 16.42
C HIS A 69 -11.53 19.33 17.07
N SER A 70 -12.65 19.26 16.35
CA SER A 70 -13.96 19.53 16.97
C SER A 70 -14.28 18.50 18.07
N GLU A 71 -15.21 18.84 18.97
CA GLU A 71 -15.67 17.91 20.01
C GLU A 71 -16.25 16.61 19.39
N GLU A 72 -16.97 16.74 18.27
CA GLU A 72 -17.53 15.59 17.53
C GLU A 72 -16.41 14.71 16.94
N GLU A 73 -15.37 15.31 16.36
CA GLU A 73 -14.23 14.56 15.83
C GLU A 73 -13.42 13.88 16.92
N THR A 74 -13.26 14.53 18.06
CA THR A 74 -12.61 13.95 19.24
C THR A 74 -13.37 12.73 19.74
N LYS A 75 -14.71 12.82 19.87
CA LYS A 75 -15.56 11.66 20.21
C LYS A 75 -15.41 10.51 19.21
N LYS A 76 -15.38 10.82 17.90
CA LYS A 76 -15.18 9.80 16.85
C LYS A 76 -13.81 9.14 16.94
N LEU A 77 -12.74 9.89 17.22
CA LEU A 77 -11.39 9.36 17.36
C LEU A 77 -11.22 8.54 18.64
N GLN A 78 -11.88 8.90 19.75
CA GLN A 78 -11.87 8.10 20.98
C GLN A 78 -12.50 6.70 20.77
N ILE A 79 -13.57 6.61 19.98
CA ILE A 79 -14.27 5.35 19.68
C ILE A 79 -13.60 4.58 18.51
N GLY A 80 -12.85 5.29 17.65
CA GLY A 80 -12.20 4.76 16.47
C GLY A 80 -12.85 5.25 15.18
N LYS A 81 -12.21 6.20 14.49
CA LYS A 81 -12.66 6.76 13.21
C LYS A 81 -12.07 5.95 12.06
N TYR A 82 -12.89 5.50 11.12
CA TYR A 82 -12.39 4.85 9.91
C TYR A 82 -11.55 5.80 9.07
N THR A 83 -10.39 5.33 8.63
CA THR A 83 -9.44 6.05 7.80
C THR A 83 -8.76 5.07 6.84
N THR A 84 -8.08 5.60 5.83
CA THR A 84 -7.50 4.80 4.76
C THR A 84 -6.06 5.19 4.46
N ILE A 85 -5.24 4.21 4.08
CA ILE A 85 -3.92 4.40 3.48
C ILE A 85 -3.95 3.83 2.06
N LYS A 86 -3.30 4.54 1.13
CA LYS A 86 -3.11 4.09 -0.25
C LYS A 86 -1.71 3.53 -0.41
N ILE A 87 -1.60 2.36 -1.01
CA ILE A 87 -0.34 1.65 -1.16
C ILE A 87 -0.16 1.33 -2.64
N PRO A 88 0.76 2.01 -3.34
CA PRO A 88 0.93 1.84 -4.77
C PRO A 88 1.64 0.51 -5.06
N TYR A 89 1.16 -0.23 -6.04
CA TYR A 89 1.81 -1.39 -6.63
C TYR A 89 1.97 -1.16 -8.13
N ASP A 90 3.05 -1.72 -8.69
CA ASP A 90 3.24 -1.73 -10.13
C ASP A 90 2.10 -2.51 -10.79
N LYS A 91 1.49 -1.92 -11.82
CA LYS A 91 0.38 -2.51 -12.56
C LYS A 91 0.75 -3.85 -13.19
N THR A 92 2.03 -4.04 -13.56
CA THR A 92 2.55 -5.27 -14.18
C THR A 92 2.50 -6.50 -13.26
N LEU A 93 2.27 -6.30 -11.96
CA LEU A 93 2.18 -7.37 -10.97
C LEU A 93 0.79 -8.02 -10.90
N PHE A 94 -0.18 -7.48 -11.65
CA PHE A 94 -1.55 -7.94 -11.65
C PHE A 94 -1.87 -8.61 -12.99
N SER A 95 -2.76 -9.60 -12.94
CA SER A 95 -3.30 -10.21 -14.15
C SER A 95 -4.07 -9.19 -14.99
N ASP A 96 -4.07 -9.37 -16.31
CA ASP A 96 -4.80 -8.51 -17.24
C ASP A 96 -6.30 -8.38 -16.89
N GLU A 97 -6.93 -9.44 -16.37
CA GLU A 97 -8.33 -9.39 -15.90
C GLU A 97 -8.55 -8.37 -14.77
N VAL A 98 -7.62 -8.30 -13.80
CA VAL A 98 -7.69 -7.34 -12.69
C VAL A 98 -7.53 -5.92 -13.23
N VAL A 99 -6.58 -5.74 -14.16
CA VAL A 99 -6.31 -4.46 -14.81
C VAL A 99 -7.52 -3.97 -15.60
N GLU A 100 -8.07 -4.81 -16.48
CA GLU A 100 -9.21 -4.48 -17.35
C GLU A 100 -10.43 -4.10 -16.51
N ARG A 101 -10.72 -4.87 -15.46
CA ARG A 101 -11.81 -4.57 -14.53
C ARG A 101 -11.67 -3.21 -13.85
N LEU A 102 -10.45 -2.83 -13.44
CA LEU A 102 -10.18 -1.53 -12.83
C LEU A 102 -10.27 -0.38 -13.84
N GLU A 103 -9.85 -0.60 -15.09
CA GLU A 103 -9.98 0.37 -16.18
C GLU A 103 -11.44 0.63 -16.54
N ASP A 104 -12.25 -0.42 -16.67
CA ASP A 104 -13.68 -0.31 -16.97
C ASP A 104 -14.43 0.42 -15.87
N ARG A 105 -14.12 0.13 -14.61
CA ARG A 105 -14.64 0.90 -13.47
C ARG A 105 -14.32 2.39 -13.57
N LYS A 106 -13.15 2.77 -14.09
CA LYS A 106 -12.77 4.19 -14.27
C LYS A 106 -13.62 4.86 -15.35
N LYS A 107 -13.90 4.16 -16.45
CA LYS A 107 -14.75 4.62 -17.57
C LYS A 107 -16.20 4.86 -17.12
N PHE A 108 -16.77 3.97 -16.31
CA PHE A 108 -18.15 4.08 -15.83
C PHE A 108 -18.26 4.82 -14.49
N PHE A 109 -18.20 6.15 -14.52
CA PHE A 109 -18.20 7.01 -13.32
C PHE A 109 -19.44 6.86 -12.43
N LEU A 110 -20.60 6.52 -13.03
CA LEU A 110 -21.91 6.48 -12.33
C LEU A 110 -22.11 5.24 -11.44
N PHE A 111 -21.33 4.17 -11.62
CA PHE A 111 -21.47 2.91 -10.88
C PHE A 111 -20.15 2.42 -10.29
N ARG A 112 -19.32 3.33 -9.79
CA ARG A 112 -18.06 2.99 -9.11
C ARG A 112 -18.29 2.28 -7.77
N LYS A 113 -18.71 1.02 -7.83
CA LYS A 113 -18.74 0.14 -6.66
C LYS A 113 -17.30 -0.16 -6.24
N LYS A 114 -17.05 -0.18 -4.94
CA LYS A 114 -15.75 -0.61 -4.40
C LYS A 114 -15.49 -2.06 -4.77
N GLU A 115 -14.29 -2.36 -5.26
CA GLU A 115 -13.84 -3.70 -5.60
C GLU A 115 -13.27 -4.40 -4.36
N LYS A 116 -14.07 -4.43 -3.29
CA LYS A 116 -13.70 -5.02 -2.00
C LYS A 116 -13.26 -6.47 -2.15
N LYS A 117 -14.01 -7.23 -2.95
CA LYS A 117 -13.75 -8.64 -3.21
C LYS A 117 -12.41 -8.81 -3.92
N LEU A 118 -12.14 -8.01 -4.96
CA LEU A 118 -10.87 -8.03 -5.68
C LEU A 118 -9.68 -7.75 -4.74
N ALA A 119 -9.81 -6.76 -3.85
CA ALA A 119 -8.78 -6.45 -2.86
C ALA A 119 -8.56 -7.58 -1.84
N GLN A 120 -9.64 -8.24 -1.39
CA GLN A 120 -9.57 -9.36 -0.45
C GLN A 120 -9.02 -10.65 -1.09
N ASP A 121 -9.33 -10.87 -2.36
CA ASP A 121 -8.88 -12.02 -3.13
C ASP A 121 -7.38 -11.89 -3.47
N ASN A 122 -6.89 -10.66 -3.69
CA ASN A 122 -5.49 -10.40 -4.07
C ASN A 122 -4.56 -10.06 -2.91
N PHE A 123 -5.06 -9.72 -1.71
CA PHE A 123 -4.21 -9.29 -0.61
C PHE A 123 -4.60 -9.91 0.74
N MET A 124 -3.57 -10.09 1.57
CA MET A 124 -3.66 -10.44 2.98
C MET A 124 -2.91 -9.39 3.80
N ILE A 125 -3.38 -9.12 5.01
CA ILE A 125 -2.72 -8.20 5.95
C ILE A 125 -2.56 -8.95 7.27
N GLU A 126 -1.32 -9.06 7.74
CA GLU A 126 -0.99 -9.75 8.99
C GLU A 126 -0.23 -8.80 9.93
N GLU A 127 -0.52 -8.85 11.23
CA GLU A 127 0.23 -8.09 12.23
C GLU A 127 1.57 -8.78 12.49
N VAL A 128 2.65 -8.01 12.47
CA VAL A 128 3.99 -8.51 12.76
C VAL A 128 4.20 -8.54 14.27
N THR A 129 4.04 -9.72 14.88
CA THR A 129 3.96 -9.86 16.35
C THR A 129 5.33 -9.89 17.04
N ASP A 130 6.31 -10.66 16.55
CA ASP A 130 7.37 -11.14 17.48
C ASP A 130 8.83 -10.78 17.16
N GLN A 131 9.14 -10.09 16.05
CA GLN A 131 10.56 -9.86 15.68
C GLN A 131 10.94 -8.43 15.23
N LEU A 132 9.96 -7.57 14.93
CA LEU A 132 10.21 -6.20 14.43
C LEU A 132 9.60 -5.08 15.30
N ASN A 133 8.93 -5.42 16.41
CA ASN A 133 8.25 -4.46 17.26
C ASN A 133 9.26 -3.69 18.15
N ARG A 134 10.13 -2.91 17.52
CA ARG A 134 11.17 -2.10 18.16
C ARG A 134 10.59 -0.90 18.91
N ASN A 135 9.35 -0.50 18.61
CA ASN A 135 8.68 0.64 19.21
C ASN A 135 7.36 0.21 19.91
N PRO A 136 7.26 0.33 21.25
CA PRO A 136 6.06 -0.09 21.99
C PRO A 136 4.82 0.79 21.74
N GLN A 137 4.96 1.91 21.03
CA GLN A 137 3.85 2.79 20.65
C GLN A 137 3.30 2.49 19.25
N LYS A 138 3.89 1.54 18.52
CA LYS A 138 3.53 1.23 17.13
C LYS A 138 3.10 -0.22 16.97
N ARG A 139 2.37 -0.47 15.89
CA ARG A 139 2.08 -1.79 15.35
C ARG A 139 2.47 -1.82 13.89
N TYR A 140 3.09 -2.91 13.48
CA TYR A 140 3.52 -3.13 12.11
C TYR A 140 2.61 -4.18 11.49
N TYR A 141 2.17 -3.93 10.27
CA TYR A 141 1.40 -4.89 9.50
C TYR A 141 2.11 -5.17 8.19
N GLU A 142 2.27 -6.45 7.88
CA GLU A 142 2.77 -6.91 6.60
C GLU A 142 1.60 -7.11 5.64
N ILE A 143 1.77 -6.59 4.44
CA ILE A 143 0.80 -6.67 3.35
C ILE A 143 1.37 -7.60 2.32
N ILE A 144 0.69 -8.74 2.17
CA ILE A 144 1.14 -9.84 1.36
C ILE A 144 0.20 -9.91 0.16
N LYS A 145 0.76 -9.83 -1.05
CA LYS A 145 0.01 -10.10 -2.27
C LYS A 145 -0.19 -11.62 -2.40
N LYS A 146 -1.44 -12.04 -2.60
CA LYS A 146 -1.80 -13.43 -2.88
C LYS A 146 -1.46 -13.76 -4.35
N HIS A 147 -1.06 -15.01 -4.59
CA HIS A 147 -0.73 -15.52 -5.92
C HIS A 147 -1.98 -15.66 -6.79
#